data_AF-A0A0F9TA35-F1
#
_entry.id   AF-A0A0F9TA35-F1
#
_cell.length_a   1.000
_cell.length_b   1.000
_cell.length_c   1.000
_cell.angle_alpha   90.00
_cell.angle_beta   90.00
_cell.angle_gamma   90.00
#
_symmetry.space_group_name_H-M   'P 1'
#
loop_
_entity.id
_entity.type
_entity.pdbx_description
1 polymer ?
#
loop_
_entity_poly.entity_id
_entity_poly.type
_entity_poly.pdbx_seq_one_letter_code
_entity_poly.pdbx_strand_id
1 'polypeptide(L)'
;MVTQNNFFDLWDIFVNELIGDVWLTIFIGLIVIFVLAIKFKMSFELTSSFGLLWIMVAFASTFMEILWVLAILASSAFFFYNATKALNEAT
;
A
#
# COMPACT_ATOMS: atom_id res chain seq x y z
N MET A 1 -36.47 10.08 16.10
CA MET A 1 -36.05 9.42 14.84
C MET A 1 -34.56 9.66 14.70
N VAL A 2 -33.74 8.64 14.87
CA VAL A 2 -32.28 8.76 14.68
C VAL A 2 -32.05 8.93 13.18
N THR A 3 -31.65 10.13 12.80
CA THR A 3 -31.39 10.53 11.42
C THR A 3 -30.29 9.65 10.82
N GLN A 4 -30.62 8.93 9.74
CA GLN A 4 -29.68 8.13 8.92
C GLN A 4 -28.51 8.95 8.32
N ASN A 5 -28.47 10.26 8.52
CA ASN A 5 -27.43 11.16 8.00
C ASN A 5 -26.07 11.04 8.73
N ASN A 6 -26.05 10.56 9.98
CA ASN A 6 -24.81 10.58 10.78
C ASN A 6 -23.76 9.54 10.33
N PHE A 7 -24.15 8.47 9.63
CA PHE A 7 -23.20 7.44 9.20
C PHE A 7 -22.35 7.91 8.00
N PHE A 8 -22.96 8.70 7.10
CA PHE A 8 -22.23 9.34 6.00
C PHE A 8 -21.32 10.46 6.51
N ASP A 9 -21.75 11.26 7.50
CA ASP A 9 -20.89 12.28 8.13
C ASP A 9 -19.67 11.67 8.83
N LEU A 10 -19.84 10.55 9.56
CA LEU A 10 -18.71 9.88 10.21
C LEU A 10 -17.76 9.24 9.19
N TRP A 11 -18.28 8.71 8.09
CA TRP A 11 -17.46 8.18 7.00
C TRP A 11 -16.68 9.28 6.30
N ASP A 12 -17.30 10.43 6.02
CA ASP A 12 -16.62 11.58 5.41
C ASP A 12 -15.56 12.17 6.35
N ILE A 13 -15.87 12.31 7.64
CA ILE A 13 -14.86 12.73 8.65
C ILE A 13 -13.72 11.73 8.69
N PHE A 14 -14.01 10.43 8.72
CA PHE A 14 -12.99 9.39 8.75
C PHE A 14 -12.13 9.43 7.49
N VAL A 15 -12.70 9.47 6.30
CA VAL A 15 -11.97 9.56 5.03
C VAL A 15 -11.15 10.84 4.96
N ASN A 16 -11.69 11.96 5.43
CA ASN A 16 -11.02 13.26 5.39
C ASN A 16 -9.87 13.36 6.41
N GLU A 17 -9.98 12.73 7.59
CA GLU A 17 -8.87 12.61 8.55
C GLU A 17 -7.84 11.56 8.09
N LEU A 18 -8.30 10.43 7.52
CA LEU A 18 -7.45 9.35 7.04
C LEU A 18 -6.56 9.80 5.88
N ILE A 19 -7.16 10.49 4.90
CA ILE A 19 -6.48 11.02 3.72
C ILE A 19 -5.80 12.36 4.04
N GLY A 20 -6.34 13.14 4.98
CA GLY A 20 -5.78 14.40 5.42
C GLY A 20 -4.50 14.24 6.26
N ASP A 21 -4.36 13.13 6.98
CA ASP A 21 -3.12 12.79 7.69
C ASP A 21 -2.26 11.84 6.85
N VAL A 22 -1.24 12.42 6.22
CA VAL A 22 -0.23 11.71 5.43
C VAL A 22 0.44 10.60 6.23
N TRP A 23 0.72 10.80 7.51
CA TRP A 23 1.40 9.79 8.33
C TRP A 23 0.48 8.61 8.64
N LEU A 24 -0.80 8.87 8.86
CA LEU A 24 -1.80 7.82 9.06
C LEU A 24 -2.02 6.99 7.78
N THR A 25 -2.10 7.64 6.62
CA THR A 25 -2.18 6.96 5.31
C THR A 25 -0.97 6.07 5.07
N ILE A 26 0.24 6.57 5.35
CA ILE A 26 1.49 5.82 5.18
C ILE A 26 1.52 4.61 6.12
N PHE A 27 1.13 4.79 7.38
CA PHE A 27 1.08 3.73 8.38
C PHE A 27 0.11 2.61 7.98
N ILE A 28 -1.10 2.96 7.52
CA ILE A 28 -2.08 1.97 7.06
C ILE A 28 -1.59 1.26 5.80
N GLY A 29 -1.01 1.99 4.86
CA GLY A 29 -0.43 1.40 3.66
C GLY A 29 0.71 0.42 3.96
N LEU A 30 1.55 0.71 4.96
CA LEU A 30 2.55 -0.25 5.46
C LEU A 30 1.89 -1.53 5.96
N ILE A 31 0.88 -1.42 6.82
CA ILE A 31 0.16 -2.59 7.34
C ILE A 31 -0.37 -3.44 6.18
N VAL A 32 -1.00 -2.81 5.19
CA VAL A 32 -1.53 -3.50 4.01
C VAL A 32 -0.42 -4.22 3.23
N ILE A 33 0.72 -3.56 2.99
CA ILE A 33 1.87 -4.16 2.30
C ILE A 33 2.39 -5.37 3.05
N PHE A 34 2.59 -5.29 4.37
CA PHE A 34 3.08 -6.40 5.19
C PHE A 34 2.08 -7.56 5.21
N VAL A 35 0.78 -7.29 5.36
CA VAL A 35 -0.26 -8.33 5.32
C VAL A 35 -0.29 -9.04 3.96
N LEU A 36 -0.21 -8.29 2.86
CA LEU A 36 -0.15 -8.86 1.52
C LEU A 36 1.14 -9.67 1.32
N ALA A 37 2.28 -9.16 1.76
CA ALA A 37 3.56 -9.86 1.63
C ALA A 37 3.56 -11.22 2.37
N ILE A 38 3.01 -11.26 3.59
CA ILE A 38 2.82 -12.50 4.35
C ILE A 38 1.88 -13.45 3.59
N LYS A 39 0.74 -12.95 3.08
CA LYS A 39 -0.24 -13.75 2.33
C LYS A 39 0.37 -14.38 1.06
N PHE A 40 1.24 -13.64 0.37
CA PHE A 40 1.94 -14.11 -0.83
C PHE A 40 3.25 -14.86 -0.53
N LYS A 41 3.59 -15.10 0.74
CA LYS A 41 4.83 -15.77 1.17
C LYS A 41 6.08 -15.13 0.54
N MET A 42 6.08 -13.81 0.44
CA MET A 42 7.22 -13.06 -0.09
C MET A 42 8.42 -13.20 0.85
N SER A 43 9.64 -13.14 0.28
CA SER A 43 10.85 -13.15 1.10
C SER A 43 10.94 -11.88 1.96
N PHE A 44 11.69 -11.96 3.06
CA PHE A 44 11.84 -10.84 3.99
C PHE A 44 12.53 -9.63 3.32
N GLU A 45 13.50 -9.88 2.45
CA GLU A 45 14.23 -8.88 1.68
C GLU A 45 13.31 -8.09 0.76
N LEU A 46 12.37 -8.78 0.09
CA LEU A 46 11.42 -8.12 -0.79
C LEU A 46 10.36 -7.34 0.00
N THR A 47 9.88 -7.92 1.10
CA THR A 47 8.89 -7.30 1.98
C THR A 47 9.42 -5.98 2.56
N SER A 48 10.67 -6.00 3.04
CA SER A 48 11.31 -4.79 3.57
C SER A 48 11.59 -3.75 2.47
N SER A 49 11.96 -4.18 1.26
CA SER A 49 12.13 -3.29 0.10
C SER A 49 10.81 -2.59 -0.28
N PHE A 50 9.69 -3.31 -0.26
CA PHE A 50 8.37 -2.73 -0.49
C PHE A 50 7.95 -1.75 0.61
N GLY A 51 8.22 -2.08 1.87
CA GLY A 51 7.97 -1.15 2.99
C GLY A 51 8.78 0.14 2.87
N LEU A 52 10.07 0.05 2.51
CA LEU A 52 10.92 1.22 2.29
C LEU A 52 10.43 2.09 1.12
N LEU A 53 10.10 1.48 -0.02
CA LEU A 53 9.53 2.19 -1.17
C LEU A 53 8.24 2.91 -0.80
N TRP A 54 7.36 2.28 -0.02
CA TRP A 54 6.14 2.92 0.44
C TRP A 54 6.38 4.09 1.39
N ILE A 55 7.34 3.98 2.30
CA ILE A 55 7.73 5.09 3.18
C ILE A 55 8.25 6.30 2.37
N MET A 56 8.89 6.08 1.23
CA MET A 56 9.33 7.18 0.36
C MET A 56 8.17 8.04 -0.14
N VAL A 57 6.94 7.51 -0.21
CA VAL A 57 5.73 8.29 -0.54
C VAL A 57 5.49 9.39 0.49
N ALA A 58 5.84 9.17 1.78
CA ALA A 58 5.68 10.16 2.84
C ALA A 58 6.57 11.40 2.63
N PHE A 59 7.67 11.23 1.89
CA PHE A 59 8.65 12.28 1.61
C PHE A 59 8.54 12.81 0.18
N ALA A 60 7.55 12.33 -0.59
CA ALA A 60 7.32 12.80 -1.94
C ALA A 60 6.84 14.27 -1.90
N SER A 61 7.57 15.13 -2.60
CA SER A 61 7.30 16.55 -2.72
C SER A 61 6.36 16.88 -3.88
N THR A 62 6.23 15.95 -4.84
CA THR A 62 5.37 16.11 -6.01
C THR A 62 4.48 14.90 -6.24
N PHE A 63 3.29 15.13 -6.81
CA PHE A 63 2.39 14.04 -7.22
C PHE A 63 3.06 13.10 -8.24
N MET A 64 3.97 13.63 -9.06
CA MET A 64 4.73 12.83 -10.02
C MET A 64 5.65 11.81 -9.32
N GLU A 65 6.29 12.17 -8.20
CA GLU A 65 7.09 11.25 -7.40
C GLU A 65 6.24 10.12 -6.82
N ILE A 66 5.03 10.44 -6.34
CA ILE A 66 4.07 9.43 -5.84
C ILE A 66 3.73 8.44 -6.96
N LEU A 67 3.43 8.94 -8.17
CA LEU A 67 3.13 8.08 -9.32
C LEU A 67 4.31 7.18 -9.68
N TRP A 68 5.55 7.68 -9.62
CA TRP A 68 6.75 6.87 -9.87
C TRP A 68 6.93 5.79 -8.83
N VAL A 69 6.73 6.08 -7.54
CA VAL A 69 6.82 5.09 -6.47
C VAL A 69 5.76 4.00 -6.65
N LEU A 70 4.52 4.38 -6.98
CA LEU A 70 3.45 3.42 -7.27
C LEU A 70 3.75 2.57 -8.51
N ALA A 71 4.31 3.16 -9.56
CA ALA A 71 4.72 2.43 -10.76
C ALA A 71 5.81 1.40 -10.46
N ILE A 72 6.84 1.78 -9.68
CA ILE A 72 7.93 0.88 -9.26
C ILE A 72 7.39 -0.24 -8.37
N LEU A 73 6.48 0.07 -7.43
CA LEU A 73 5.81 -0.92 -6.59
C LEU A 73 5.02 -1.93 -7.43
N ALA A 74 4.20 -1.45 -8.36
CA ALA A 74 3.39 -2.28 -9.24
C ALA A 74 4.26 -3.15 -10.16
N SER A 75 5.30 -2.59 -10.78
CA SER A 75 6.20 -3.36 -11.65
C SER A 75 6.95 -4.42 -10.85
N SER A 76 7.46 -4.09 -9.67
CA SER A 76 8.20 -5.04 -8.83
C SER A 76 7.31 -6.19 -8.33
N ALA A 77 6.06 -5.89 -7.96
CA ALA A 77 5.09 -6.92 -7.60
C ALA A 77 4.74 -7.82 -8.79
N PHE A 78 4.58 -7.25 -10.00
CA PHE A 78 4.32 -8.00 -11.23
C PHE A 78 5.48 -8.94 -11.60
N PHE A 79 6.71 -8.44 -11.58
CA PHE A 79 7.89 -9.27 -11.84
C PHE A 79 8.04 -10.39 -10.81
N PHE A 80 7.83 -10.09 -9.53
CA PHE A 80 7.88 -11.10 -8.49
C PHE A 80 6.83 -12.20 -8.69
N TYR A 81 5.57 -11.81 -8.93
CA TYR A 81 4.49 -12.78 -9.18
C TYR A 81 4.80 -13.72 -10.34
N ASN A 82 5.28 -13.18 -11.46
CA ASN A 82 5.64 -13.99 -12.63
C ASN A 82 6.85 -14.89 -12.35
N ALA A 83 7.85 -14.40 -11.62
CA ALA A 83 9.01 -15.20 -11.24
C ALA A 83 8.63 -16.36 -10.30
N THR A 84 7.78 -16.11 -9.30
CA THR A 84 7.29 -17.16 -8.39
C THR A 84 6.43 -18.18 -9.13
N LYS A 85 5.57 -17.73 -10.05
CA LYS A 85 4.78 -18.64 -10.89
C LYS A 85 5.67 -19.54 -11.74
N ALA A 86 6.67 -18.97 -12.42
CA ALA A 86 7.61 -19.72 -13.24
C ALA A 86 8.43 -20.73 -12.41
N LEU A 87 8.82 -20.37 -11.18
CA LEU A 87 9.53 -21.28 -10.28
C LEU A 87 8.66 -22.49 -9.88
N ASN A 88 7.39 -22.25 -9.55
CA ASN A 88 6.45 -23.31 -9.16
C ASN A 88 6.06 -24.24 -10.33
N GLU A 89 6.12 -23.77 -11.57
CA GLU A 89 5.88 -24.59 -12.77
C GLU A 89 7.11 -25.43 -13.16
N ALA A 90 8.30 -25.08 -12.66
CA ALA A 90 9.56 -25.76 -12.97
C ALA A 90 9.93 -26.89 -11.98
N THR A 91 9.25 -26.97 -10.84
CA THR A 91 9.40 -28.00 -9.80
C THR A 91 8.24 -28.99 -9.79
#